data_AF-A0A4Y2KKA2-F1
#
_entry.id   AF-A0A4Y2KKA2-F1
#
_cell.length_a   1.000
_cell.length_b   1.000
_cell.length_c   1.000
_cell.angle_alpha   90.00
_cell.angle_beta   90.00
_cell.angle_gamma   90.00
#
_symmetry.space_group_name_H-M   'P 1'
#
loop_
_entity.id
_entity.type
_entity.pdbx_description
1 polymer ?
#
loop_
_entity_poly.entity_id
_entity_poly.type
_entity_poly.pdbx_seq_one_letter_code
_entity_poly.pdbx_strand_id
1 'polypeptide(L)'
;MEEDTTKYEWMAQLSPFNTVFQKELLTIQEACLWASKTNQQIKVWSDSESSHHSIASIDTKSPIAQQTQEILLKSTNIKLGWIKAHVGYSGNEAADVLAKKETQ
;
A
#
# COMPACT_ATOMS: atom_id res chain seq x y z
N MET A 1 -14.72 20.04 -13.27
CA MET A 1 -13.32 19.87 -12.85
C MET A 1 -12.97 18.45 -13.19
N GLU A 2 -12.26 18.24 -14.28
CA GLU A 2 -11.65 16.93 -14.54
C GLU A 2 -10.62 16.71 -13.42
N GLU A 3 -10.86 15.71 -12.58
CA GLU A 3 -9.79 15.16 -11.77
C GLU A 3 -8.77 14.62 -12.77
N ASP A 4 -7.56 15.17 -12.76
CA ASP A 4 -6.44 14.66 -13.53
C ASP A 4 -6.04 13.30 -12.92
N THR A 5 -6.85 12.28 -13.20
CA THR A 5 -6.70 10.93 -12.64
C THR A 5 -5.56 10.22 -13.34
N THR A 6 -4.34 10.55 -12.94
CA THR A 6 -3.18 9.74 -13.29
C THR A 6 -3.32 8.38 -12.60
N LYS A 7 -3.61 7.34 -13.38
CA LYS A 7 -3.74 5.97 -12.89
C LYS A 7 -2.37 5.29 -12.92
N TYR A 8 -1.87 4.93 -11.75
CA TYR A 8 -0.69 4.07 -11.62
C TYR A 8 -1.14 2.68 -11.14
N GLU A 9 -0.86 1.66 -11.93
CA GLU A 9 -1.11 0.27 -11.57
C GLU A 9 0.21 -0.47 -11.47
N TRP A 10 0.38 -1.20 -10.37
CA TRP A 10 1.50 -2.10 -10.16
C TRP A 10 0.96 -3.47 -9.78
N MET A 11 1.55 -4.50 -10.39
CA MET A 11 1.21 -5.90 -10.14
C MET A 11 2.52 -6.69 -10.06
N ALA A 12 2.59 -7.61 -9.11
CA ALA A 12 3.72 -8.50 -8.96
C ALA A 12 3.25 -9.90 -8.60
N GLN A 13 3.77 -10.88 -9.35
CA GLN A 13 3.53 -12.28 -9.06
C GLN A 13 4.33 -12.68 -7.81
N LEU A 14 3.61 -12.93 -6.72
CA LEU A 14 4.19 -13.40 -5.46
C LEU A 14 4.15 -14.92 -5.39
N SER A 15 5.06 -15.48 -4.58
CA SER A 15 5.07 -16.92 -4.35
C SER A 15 3.73 -17.35 -3.73
N PRO A 16 3.19 -18.53 -4.08
CA PRO A 16 1.97 -19.05 -3.46
C PRO A 16 2.14 -19.25 -1.93
N PHE A 17 3.38 -19.30 -1.44
CA PHE A 17 3.70 -19.40 -0.02
C PHE A 17 3.65 -18.05 0.73
N ASN A 18 3.50 -16.91 0.03
CA ASN A 18 3.37 -15.61 0.67
C ASN A 18 2.02 -15.50 1.39
N THR A 19 2.04 -15.07 2.65
CA THR A 19 0.81 -14.81 3.41
C THR A 19 0.13 -13.54 2.92
N VAL A 20 -1.20 -13.44 3.10
CA VAL A 20 -1.97 -12.22 2.79
C VAL A 20 -1.31 -10.98 3.41
N PHE A 21 -0.90 -11.07 4.67
CA PHE A 21 -0.15 -10.01 5.35
C PHE A 21 1.12 -9.58 4.61
N GLN A 22 1.94 -10.53 4.12
CA GLN A 22 3.16 -10.19 3.37
C GLN A 22 2.83 -9.51 2.03
N LYS A 23 1.77 -9.96 1.36
CA LYS A 23 1.33 -9.36 0.09
C LYS A 23 0.87 -7.92 0.31
N GLU A 24 -0.03 -7.69 1.28
CA GLU A 24 -0.56 -6.37 1.61
C GLU A 24 0.54 -5.39 2.04
N LEU A 25 1.46 -5.86 2.88
CA LEU A 25 2.57 -5.04 3.35
C LEU A 25 3.53 -4.64 2.21
N LEU A 26 3.76 -5.55 1.25
CA LEU A 26 4.55 -5.27 0.05
C LEU A 26 3.83 -4.29 -0.88
N THR A 27 2.52 -4.43 -1.06
CA THR A 27 1.72 -3.49 -1.86
C THR A 27 1.79 -2.07 -1.28
N ILE A 28 1.70 -1.92 0.05
CA ILE A 28 1.88 -0.62 0.71
C ILE A 28 3.30 -0.08 0.50
N GLN A 29 4.32 -0.94 0.63
CA GLN A 29 5.71 -0.53 0.39
C GLN A 29 5.89 0.04 -1.02
N GLU A 30 5.38 -0.65 -2.05
CA GLU A 30 5.51 -0.20 -3.43
C GLU A 30 4.75 1.10 -3.68
N ALA A 31 3.54 1.26 -3.11
CA ALA A 31 2.79 2.50 -3.20
C ALA A 31 3.57 3.68 -2.57
N CYS A 32 4.22 3.45 -1.43
CA CYS A 32 5.09 4.44 -0.79
C CYS A 32 6.36 4.72 -1.62
N LEU A 33 6.97 3.71 -2.23
CA LEU A 33 8.12 3.87 -3.13
C LEU A 33 7.78 4.66 -4.40
N TRP A 34 6.59 4.47 -4.94
CA TRP A 34 6.12 5.27 -6.07
C TRP A 34 5.86 6.71 -5.62
N ALA A 35 5.16 6.89 -4.51
CA ALA A 35 4.81 8.21 -3.99
C ALA A 35 6.05 9.06 -3.61
N SER A 36 7.12 8.43 -3.11
CA SER A 36 8.38 9.11 -2.74
C SER A 36 9.15 9.67 -3.94
N LYS A 37 8.89 9.17 -5.14
CA LYS A 37 9.49 9.67 -6.40
C LYS A 37 8.76 10.90 -6.93
N THR A 38 7.63 11.26 -6.35
CA THR A 38 6.84 12.42 -6.74
C THR A 38 7.12 13.60 -5.81
N ASN A 39 6.92 14.82 -6.32
CA ASN A 39 6.92 16.04 -5.49
C ASN A 39 5.53 16.40 -4.96
N GLN A 40 4.52 15.55 -5.19
CA GLN A 40 3.14 15.81 -4.81
C GLN A 40 2.84 15.27 -3.41
N GLN A 41 1.92 15.93 -2.71
CA GLN A 41 1.36 15.42 -1.47
C GLN A 41 0.43 14.25 -1.79
N ILE A 42 0.84 13.04 -1.42
CA ILE A 42 0.13 11.80 -1.74
C ILE A 42 -0.37 11.15 -0.47
N LYS A 43 -1.60 10.68 -0.50
CA LYS A 43 -2.16 9.83 0.54
C LYS A 43 -2.28 8.39 0.04
N VAL A 44 -1.54 7.48 0.67
CA VAL A 44 -1.61 6.05 0.41
C VAL A 44 -2.67 5.46 1.32
N TRP A 45 -3.65 4.78 0.75
CA TRP A 45 -4.72 4.12 1.49
C TRP A 45 -4.58 2.60 1.40
N SER A 46 -4.75 1.92 2.53
CA SER A 46 -4.83 0.46 2.59
C SER A 46 -5.86 0.02 3.62
N ASP A 47 -6.54 -1.07 3.33
CA ASP A 47 -7.50 -1.72 4.22
C ASP A 47 -6.90 -2.78 5.14
N SER A 48 -5.62 -3.10 4.96
CA SER A 48 -4.88 -4.00 5.84
C SER A 48 -4.54 -3.33 7.16
N GLU A 49 -5.40 -3.57 8.17
CA GLU A 49 -5.18 -3.10 9.54
C GLU A 49 -3.90 -3.70 10.13
N SER A 50 -3.62 -4.99 9.86
CA SER A 50 -2.40 -5.65 10.31
C SER A 50 -1.14 -5.01 9.74
N SER A 51 -1.16 -4.63 8.46
CA SER A 51 -0.01 -3.98 7.83
C SER A 51 0.22 -2.58 8.38
N HIS A 52 -0.86 -1.82 8.60
CA HIS A 52 -0.80 -0.54 9.28
C HIS A 52 -0.17 -0.66 10.67
N HIS A 53 -0.63 -1.63 11.46
CA HIS A 53 -0.09 -1.85 12.80
C HIS A 53 1.39 -2.24 12.75
N SER A 54 1.79 -3.08 11.80
CA SER A 54 3.19 -3.49 11.63
C SER A 54 4.10 -2.33 11.21
N ILE A 55 3.62 -1.42 10.36
CA ILE A 55 4.36 -0.20 9.95
C ILE A 55 4.40 0.83 11.08
N ALA A 56 3.36 0.94 11.90
CA ALA A 56 3.36 1.86 13.04
C ALA A 56 4.19 1.35 14.23
N SER A 57 4.45 0.05 14.31
CA SER A 57 5.17 -0.58 15.43
C SER A 57 6.68 -0.37 15.33
N ILE A 58 7.27 0.21 16.38
CA ILE A 58 8.73 0.38 16.53
C ILE A 58 9.43 -0.98 16.66
N ASP A 59 8.75 -1.98 17.25
CA ASP A 59 9.31 -3.31 17.52
C ASP A 59 9.13 -4.30 16.36
N THR A 60 8.60 -3.84 15.23
CA THR A 60 8.33 -4.70 14.07
C THR A 60 9.57 -5.47 13.63
N LYS A 61 9.41 -6.78 13.44
CA LYS A 61 10.47 -7.67 12.92
C LYS A 61 10.35 -7.90 11.42
N SER A 62 9.32 -7.35 10.78
CA SER A 62 9.13 -7.49 9.34
C SER A 62 10.09 -6.55 8.59
N PRO A 63 11.00 -7.09 7.76
CA PRO A 63 11.92 -6.25 6.98
C PRO A 63 11.18 -5.29 6.04
N ILE A 64 10.04 -5.73 5.48
CA ILE A 64 9.21 -4.90 4.58
C ILE A 64 8.61 -3.72 5.36
N ALA A 65 8.16 -3.93 6.60
CA ALA A 65 7.64 -2.86 7.44
C ALA A 65 8.74 -1.84 7.78
N GLN A 66 9.93 -2.31 8.15
CA GLN A 66 11.08 -1.44 8.47
C GLN A 66 11.49 -0.59 7.25
N GLN A 67 11.60 -1.21 6.08
CA GLN A 67 11.89 -0.48 4.84
C GLN A 67 10.79 0.54 4.51
N THR A 68 9.52 0.19 4.76
CA THR A 68 8.40 1.12 4.56
C THR A 68 8.47 2.30 5.52
N GLN A 69 8.80 2.06 6.80
CA GLN A 69 9.05 3.12 7.79
C GLN A 69 10.15 4.07 7.31
N GLU A 70 11.27 3.55 6.79
CA GLU A 70 12.35 4.39 6.27
C GLU A 70 11.91 5.28 5.10
N ILE A 71 11.09 4.76 4.18
CA ILE A 71 10.55 5.54 3.07
C ILE A 71 9.69 6.68 3.59
N LEU A 72 8.78 6.38 4.54
CA LEU A 72 7.91 7.36 5.17
C LEU A 72 8.69 8.43 5.96
N LEU A 73 9.76 8.04 6.64
CA LEU A 73 10.63 8.98 7.37
C LEU A 73 11.40 9.91 6.43
N LYS A 74 11.83 9.40 5.26
CA LYS A 74 12.56 10.20 4.25
C LYS A 74 11.64 11.07 3.40
N SER A 75 10.35 10.73 3.29
CA SER A 75 9.42 11.35 2.34
C SER A 75 8.28 12.06 3.07
N THR A 76 8.44 13.36 3.32
CA THR A 76 7.46 14.18 4.05
C THR A 76 6.17 14.45 3.26
N ASN A 77 6.14 14.09 1.98
CA ASN A 77 5.01 14.24 1.08
C ASN A 77 4.01 13.07 1.11
N ILE A 78 4.30 12.01 1.89
CA ILE A 78 3.48 10.80 1.94
C ILE A 78 2.70 10.75 3.25
N LYS A 79 1.40 10.50 3.17
CA LYS A 79 0.56 10.15 4.32
C LYS A 79 -0.01 8.75 4.14
N LEU A 80 0.34 7.84 5.03
CA LEU A 80 -0.28 6.52 5.09
C LEU A 80 -1.59 6.60 5.88
N GLY A 81 -2.68 6.08 5.31
CA GLY A 81 -4.00 6.06 5.92
C GLY A 81 -4.68 4.71 5.80
N TRP A 82 -5.45 4.37 6.82
CA TRP A 82 -6.25 3.15 6.83
C TRP A 82 -7.67 3.44 6.34
N ILE A 83 -8.18 2.57 5.46
CA ILE A 83 -9.56 2.64 4.95
C ILE A 83 -10.26 1.32 5.21
N LYS A 84 -11.56 1.34 5.46
CA LYS A 84 -12.30 0.09 5.66
C LYS A 84 -12.62 -0.55 4.31
N ALA A 85 -12.34 -1.84 4.18
CA ALA A 85 -12.73 -2.63 3.00
C ALA A 85 -14.26 -2.65 2.81
N HIS A 86 -14.70 -2.76 1.56
CA HIS A 86 -16.09 -3.03 1.17
C HIS A 86 -17.14 -2.00 1.62
N VAL A 87 -16.78 -0.72 1.70
CA VAL A 87 -17.71 0.39 2.02
C VAL A 87 -18.04 1.25 0.79
N GLY A 88 -17.86 0.72 -0.43
CA GLY A 88 -18.23 1.43 -1.67
C GLY A 88 -17.16 2.39 -2.21
N TYR A 89 -15.90 2.27 -1.78
CA TYR A 89 -14.81 3.09 -2.31
C TYR A 89 -14.23 2.47 -3.59
N SER A 90 -14.47 3.11 -4.73
CA SER A 90 -14.08 2.61 -6.07
C SER A 90 -12.60 2.26 -6.21
N GLY A 91 -11.71 3.03 -5.57
CA GLY A 91 -10.27 2.74 -5.54
C GLY A 91 -9.91 1.47 -4.75
N ASN A 92 -10.58 1.21 -3.62
CA ASN A 92 -10.38 0.00 -2.83
C ASN A 92 -10.91 -1.23 -3.58
N GLU A 93 -12.10 -1.11 -4.18
CA GLU A 93 -12.71 -2.19 -4.95
C GLU A 93 -11.89 -2.55 -6.19
N ALA A 94 -11.30 -1.56 -6.86
CA ALA A 94 -10.37 -1.79 -7.95
C ALA A 94 -9.12 -2.56 -7.49
N ALA A 95 -8.55 -2.18 -6.34
CA ALA A 95 -7.41 -2.89 -5.75
C ALA A 95 -7.76 -4.34 -5.36
N ASP A 96 -8.95 -4.57 -4.78
CA ASP A 96 -9.46 -5.91 -4.43
C ASP A 96 -9.61 -6.81 -5.68
N VAL A 97 -10.11 -6.25 -6.79
CA VAL A 97 -10.24 -6.98 -8.05
C VAL A 97 -8.88 -7.35 -8.62
N LEU A 98 -7.90 -6.45 -8.55
CA LEU A 98 -6.52 -6.74 -8.98
C LEU A 98 -5.90 -7.84 -8.11
N ALA A 99 -6.02 -7.75 -6.78
CA ALA A 99 -5.50 -8.77 -5.87
C ALA A 99 -6.10 -10.17 -6.12
N LYS A 100 -7.40 -10.24 -6.46
CA LYS A 100 -8.05 -11.51 -6.82
C LYS A 100 -7.50 -12.12 -8.11
N LYS A 101 -7.14 -11.31 -9.11
CA LYS A 101 -6.56 -11.79 -10.38
C LYS A 101 -5.16 -12.39 -10.20
N GLU A 102 -4.38 -11.88 -9.26
CA GLU A 102 -3.03 -12.39 -8.94
C GLU A 102 -3.02 -13.77 -8.25
N THR A 103 -4.17 -14.29 -7.86
CA THR A 103 -4.30 -15.58 -7.14
C THR A 103 -4.73 -16.73 -8.06
N GLN A 104 -4.94 -16.46 -9.36
CA GLN A 104 -5.55 -17.38 -10.32
C GLN A 104 -4.56 -17.94 -11.35
#